data_AF-A0A0L0D7K3-F1
#
_entry.id   AF-A0A0L0D7K3-F1
#
_cell.length_a   1.000
_cell.length_b   1.000
_cell.length_c   1.000
_cell.angle_alpha   90.00
_cell.angle_beta   90.00
_cell.angle_gamma   90.00
#
_symmetry.space_group_name_H-M   'P 1'
#
loop_
_entity.id
_entity.type
_entity.pdbx_description
1 polymer ?
#
loop_
_entity_poly.entity_id
_entity_poly.type
_entity_poly.pdbx_seq_one_letter_code
_entity_poly.pdbx_strand_id
1 'polypeptide(L)'
;MNNPLALLVALTLLVTLVAARPVAQCPSALRDRDCGACVSSFTDNGPCHFCKPVGNDPARCYASGTYSCNLPVTNSTRAQCPRSPPPPPPGCNPDASCPPSPPCAAGVLPTRSAEPNCCLSCRPPCEGQGLRPASGATTCAPGVQPTIDTSACTVSCTRPPICNATASIPPCSASTPPTIDTRSGCPSCRLAGGELACRSSTCSMSQCAANTEPSPDSGNLCCLTCRPRPRCDPKQCEASFDMLRACDAGEEPIFESDSCCPSCRIQDADAVLPAPDGTCTREQRAACASARPMCEPTETPVFARGSACCATCRRPLATCSLDDVAACATTIRDCEDGEESVMLKESCCPSCKPAAPSCAPACDESSQICGLRANATSTAPTCLNVDSVTFEIEGTTPAANTVLSQFAVDNVRALLLELVDRYCDAVDNIDVCAVYRDAVVTSARCALNSAAGATPIQVTCKVPSARTRSATSSATFLEAATTSDSSDYRVTVASGPSSTTSSAAALSPATRHAIAGLAVATAAVLTAI
;
A
#
# COMPACT_ATOMS: atom_id res chain seq x y z
N MET A 1 -15.05 61.74 -20.84
CA MET A 1 -13.96 61.19 -21.67
C MET A 1 -13.35 60.03 -20.88
N ASN A 2 -13.91 58.83 -21.05
CA ASN A 2 -13.44 57.63 -20.36
C ASN A 2 -12.29 57.06 -21.18
N ASN A 3 -11.12 56.98 -20.58
CA ASN A 3 -9.90 56.56 -21.26
C ASN A 3 -9.81 55.01 -21.18
N PRO A 4 -10.09 54.27 -22.28
CA PRO A 4 -10.15 52.81 -22.26
C PRO A 4 -8.78 52.16 -21.95
N LEU A 5 -7.69 52.92 -22.08
CA LEU A 5 -6.34 52.47 -21.72
C LEU A 5 -6.13 52.28 -20.21
N ALA A 6 -6.81 53.07 -19.36
CA ALA A 6 -6.64 52.94 -17.91
C ALA A 6 -7.25 51.64 -17.37
N LEU A 7 -8.34 51.17 -17.98
CA LEU A 7 -8.98 49.91 -17.60
C LEU A 7 -8.16 48.69 -18.02
N LEU A 8 -7.46 48.77 -19.16
CA LEU A 8 -6.65 47.68 -19.69
C LEU A 8 -5.36 47.47 -18.88
N VAL A 9 -4.74 48.56 -18.39
CA VAL A 9 -3.57 48.51 -17.51
C VAL A 9 -3.94 48.00 -16.11
N ALA A 10 -5.11 48.38 -15.58
CA ALA A 10 -5.60 47.86 -14.31
C ALA A 10 -5.90 46.35 -14.36
N LEU A 11 -6.45 45.85 -15.48
CA LEU A 11 -6.71 44.41 -15.66
C LEU A 11 -5.42 43.60 -15.86
N THR A 12 -4.39 44.16 -16.50
CA THR A 12 -3.10 43.45 -16.67
C THR A 12 -2.30 43.39 -15.37
N LEU A 13 -2.39 44.41 -14.50
CA LEU A 13 -1.77 44.36 -13.16
C LEU A 13 -2.47 43.37 -12.21
N LEU A 14 -3.79 43.20 -12.34
CA LEU A 14 -4.54 42.25 -11.52
C LEU A 14 -4.26 40.78 -11.91
N VAL A 15 -3.94 40.52 -13.18
CA VAL A 15 -3.61 39.17 -13.66
C VAL A 15 -2.17 38.76 -13.29
N THR A 16 -1.23 39.69 -13.18
CA THR A 16 0.16 39.38 -12.77
C THR A 16 0.34 39.22 -11.26
N LEU A 17 -0.51 39.83 -10.43
CA LEU A 17 -0.44 39.71 -8.96
C LEU A 17 -1.05 38.41 -8.39
N VAL A 18 -1.80 37.64 -9.17
CA VAL A 18 -2.36 36.34 -8.74
C VAL A 18 -1.40 35.17 -9.00
N ALA A 19 -0.32 35.38 -9.76
CA ALA A 19 0.59 34.30 -10.18
C ALA A 19 1.86 34.12 -9.30
N ALA A 20 1.99 34.83 -8.17
CA ALA A 20 3.16 34.71 -7.29
C ALA A 20 2.77 34.60 -5.82
N ARG A 21 2.32 33.42 -5.40
CA ARG A 21 2.47 32.96 -4.02
C ARG A 21 3.32 31.69 -4.02
N PRO A 22 4.54 31.69 -3.47
CA PRO A 22 5.24 30.45 -3.22
C PRO A 22 4.49 29.69 -2.11
N VAL A 23 3.80 28.62 -2.48
CA VAL A 23 3.38 27.61 -1.51
C VAL A 23 4.64 26.83 -1.17
N ALA A 24 5.26 27.16 -0.04
CA ALA A 24 6.29 26.31 0.54
C ALA A 24 5.63 24.96 0.91
N GLN A 25 5.91 23.92 0.12
CA GLN A 25 5.56 22.56 0.47
C GLN A 25 6.54 22.09 1.54
N CYS A 26 6.07 21.97 2.78
CA CYS A 26 6.81 21.23 3.80
C CYS A 26 6.64 19.72 3.55
N PRO A 27 7.71 18.91 3.63
CA PRO A 27 7.60 17.46 3.66
C PRO A 27 6.75 17.01 4.85
N SER A 28 5.94 15.97 4.66
CA SER A 28 4.98 15.42 5.63
C SER A 28 5.59 14.82 6.90
N ALA A 29 6.92 14.79 7.04
CA ALA A 29 7.62 14.17 8.18
C ALA A 29 7.73 15.04 9.45
N LEU A 30 7.09 16.21 9.53
CA LEU A 30 7.24 17.16 10.65
C LEU A 30 5.93 17.73 11.21
N ARG A 31 4.79 17.05 11.04
CA ARG A 31 3.52 17.44 11.68
C ARG A 31 3.42 16.86 13.10
N ASP A 32 4.25 17.37 14.01
CA ASP A 32 4.01 17.27 15.45
C ASP A 32 3.60 18.64 16.01
N ARG A 33 2.79 18.57 17.08
CA ARG A 33 1.86 19.56 17.64
C ARG A 33 2.45 20.90 18.12
N ASP A 34 3.73 21.17 17.94
CA ASP A 34 4.42 22.34 18.53
C ASP A 34 4.70 23.50 17.56
N CYS A 35 4.36 23.39 16.27
CA CYS A 35 4.59 24.48 15.31
C CYS A 35 3.63 25.68 15.46
N GLY A 36 2.53 25.54 16.22
CA GLY A 36 1.53 26.60 16.41
C GLY A 36 2.00 27.79 17.25
N ALA A 37 3.04 27.62 18.07
CA ALA A 37 3.54 28.69 18.96
C ALA A 37 4.68 29.52 18.35
N CYS A 38 5.25 29.13 17.20
CA CYS A 38 6.40 29.81 16.60
C CYS A 38 6.02 30.94 15.61
N VAL A 39 4.75 31.08 15.25
CA VAL A 39 4.31 32.02 14.20
C VAL A 39 3.87 33.39 14.76
N SER A 40 3.76 33.56 16.09
CA SER A 40 3.31 34.82 16.70
C SER A 40 4.42 35.76 17.20
N SER A 41 5.70 35.43 17.01
CA SER A 41 6.81 36.33 17.37
C SER A 41 7.89 36.35 16.28
N PHE A 42 7.67 37.17 15.25
CA PHE A 42 8.64 37.40 14.18
C PHE A 42 9.07 38.87 14.16
N THR A 43 10.02 39.22 15.03
CA THR A 43 10.95 40.34 14.84
C THR A 43 12.28 39.99 15.50
N ASP A 44 13.35 39.98 14.68
CA ASP A 44 14.79 40.01 14.99
C ASP A 44 15.59 38.70 15.23
N ASN A 45 16.42 38.39 14.23
CA ASN A 45 17.69 37.65 14.15
C ASN A 45 18.18 36.77 15.34
N GLY A 46 18.15 35.43 15.15
CA GLY A 46 19.00 34.45 15.86
C GLY A 46 18.50 32.99 15.77
N PRO A 47 19.36 31.95 15.81
CA PRO A 47 18.93 30.55 15.73
C PRO A 47 18.35 30.04 17.07
N CYS A 48 17.28 29.25 16.99
CA CYS A 48 16.55 28.68 18.14
C CYS A 48 17.32 27.54 18.83
N HIS A 49 17.40 27.59 20.17
CA HIS A 49 17.79 26.46 21.02
C HIS A 49 16.57 25.97 21.83
N PHE A 50 16.37 24.64 21.87
CA PHE A 50 15.28 23.99 22.62
C PHE A 50 15.52 24.06 24.15
N CYS A 51 14.51 24.51 24.90
CA CYS A 51 14.38 24.33 26.35
C CYS A 51 13.13 23.49 26.64
N LYS A 52 13.23 22.49 27.53
CA LYS A 52 12.07 21.73 28.04
C LYS A 52 11.85 22.08 29.52
N PRO A 53 10.62 22.36 30.00
CA PRO A 53 10.38 22.64 31.40
C PRO A 53 10.27 21.34 32.22
N VAL A 54 10.94 21.30 33.38
CA VAL A 54 10.70 20.30 34.43
C VAL A 54 10.67 21.04 35.77
N GLY A 55 9.48 21.17 36.37
CA GLY A 55 9.31 21.49 37.81
C GLY A 55 9.71 22.89 38.29
N ASN A 56 9.28 23.21 39.52
CA ASN A 56 9.36 24.52 40.17
C ASN A 56 10.76 24.86 40.74
N ASP A 57 11.78 25.00 39.89
CA ASP A 57 13.07 25.59 40.30
C ASP A 57 13.67 26.47 39.16
N PRO A 58 14.37 27.58 39.47
CA PRO A 58 14.91 28.48 38.46
C PRO A 58 16.13 27.89 37.73
N ALA A 59 16.12 28.03 36.40
CA ALA A 59 17.02 27.40 35.44
C ALA A 59 18.53 27.54 35.73
N ARG A 60 19.29 26.45 35.54
CA ARG A 60 20.75 26.44 35.40
C ARG A 60 21.16 25.75 34.10
N CYS A 61 22.07 26.37 33.34
CA CYS A 61 22.68 25.79 32.14
C CYS A 61 23.92 24.96 32.51
N TYR A 62 24.06 23.76 31.95
CA TYR A 62 25.29 22.95 32.05
C TYR A 62 26.03 22.93 30.72
N ALA A 63 27.35 23.15 30.77
CA ALA A 63 28.28 22.96 29.66
C ALA A 63 28.84 21.53 29.65
N SER A 64 29.16 21.08 28.44
CA SER A 64 29.72 19.81 27.98
C SER A 64 30.46 18.89 28.97
N GLY A 65 30.17 17.59 28.84
CA GLY A 65 31.14 16.52 29.04
C GLY A 65 30.98 15.71 30.33
N THR A 66 30.04 14.77 30.36
CA THR A 66 30.12 13.50 31.12
C THR A 66 28.91 12.63 30.78
N TYR A 67 29.14 11.40 30.33
CA TYR A 67 28.06 10.42 30.10
C TYR A 67 27.52 9.95 31.45
N SER A 68 26.24 10.19 31.72
CA SER A 68 25.50 9.52 32.79
C SER A 68 24.58 8.47 32.20
N CYS A 69 24.79 7.21 32.56
CA CYS A 69 23.82 6.15 32.36
C CYS A 69 22.74 6.27 33.45
N ASN A 70 21.55 6.72 33.10
CA ASN A 70 20.39 6.62 33.98
C ASN A 70 19.65 5.31 33.67
N LEU A 71 19.92 4.28 34.47
CA LEU A 71 19.02 3.13 34.64
C LEU A 71 18.62 3.04 36.12
N PRO A 72 17.33 2.79 36.45
CA PRO A 72 16.93 2.50 37.81
C PRO A 72 17.49 1.12 38.21
N VAL A 73 18.42 1.12 39.17
CA VAL A 73 19.02 -0.08 39.71
C VAL A 73 18.01 -0.77 40.63
N THR A 74 17.48 -1.93 40.21
CA THR A 74 16.99 -2.94 41.15
C THR A 74 18.07 -4.00 41.31
N ASN A 75 18.39 -4.32 42.56
CA ASN A 75 19.42 -5.26 42.97
C ASN A 75 19.07 -6.67 42.49
N SER A 76 19.75 -7.17 41.45
CA SER A 76 20.24 -8.56 41.34
C SER A 76 20.61 -8.89 39.89
N THR A 77 21.82 -8.53 39.48
CA THR A 77 22.74 -9.22 38.53
C THR A 77 23.71 -8.18 37.99
N ARG A 78 24.97 -8.26 38.45
CA ARG A 78 26.03 -7.32 38.09
C ARG A 78 26.60 -7.70 36.72
N ALA A 79 25.90 -7.35 35.64
CA ALA A 79 26.51 -7.36 34.30
C ALA A 79 27.58 -6.26 34.26
N GLN A 80 28.85 -6.65 34.19
CA GLN A 80 29.96 -5.71 34.08
C GLN A 80 29.96 -5.11 32.67
N CYS A 81 29.71 -3.80 32.54
CA CYS A 81 30.04 -3.09 31.31
C CYS A 81 31.55 -3.22 31.05
N PRO A 82 31.99 -3.59 29.83
CA PRO A 82 33.40 -3.61 29.51
C PRO A 82 33.99 -2.21 29.68
N ARG A 83 35.02 -2.09 30.53
CA ARG A 83 35.60 -0.80 30.94
C ARG A 83 36.44 -0.11 29.84
N SER A 84 36.52 -0.66 28.64
CA SER A 84 37.23 -0.04 27.52
C SER A 84 36.71 -0.57 26.19
N PRO A 85 36.56 0.29 25.15
CA PRO A 85 36.26 -0.19 23.81
C PRO A 85 37.41 -1.08 23.29
N PRO A 86 37.12 -2.08 22.44
CA PRO A 86 38.16 -2.89 21.82
C PRO A 86 39.11 -2.01 20.97
N PRO A 87 40.40 -2.39 20.85
CA PRO A 87 41.35 -1.65 20.04
C PRO A 87 40.89 -1.60 18.57
N PRO A 88 41.21 -0.52 17.83
CA PRO A 88 40.82 -0.39 16.43
C PRO A 88 41.48 -1.49 15.58
N PRO A 89 40.79 -2.01 14.55
CA PRO A 89 41.38 -2.95 13.61
C PRO A 89 42.52 -2.30 12.80
N PRO A 90 43.49 -3.09 12.30
CA PRO A 90 44.60 -2.59 11.48
C PRO A 90 44.06 -1.87 10.23
N GLY A 91 44.48 -0.63 9.98
CA GLY A 91 44.09 0.15 8.80
C GLY A 91 43.07 1.27 9.05
N CYS A 92 42.56 1.45 10.27
CA CYS A 92 41.73 2.60 10.61
C CYS A 92 42.56 3.89 10.76
N ASN A 93 42.14 4.97 10.10
CA ASN A 93 42.67 6.30 10.34
C ASN A 93 41.84 6.99 11.46
N PRO A 94 42.37 7.17 12.69
CA PRO A 94 41.64 7.79 13.79
C PRO A 94 41.38 9.29 13.60
N ASP A 95 42.04 9.94 12.63
CA ASP A 95 41.91 11.38 12.35
C ASP A 95 40.87 11.70 11.27
N ALA A 96 40.20 10.70 10.70
CA ALA A 96 39.06 10.93 9.81
C ALA A 96 37.88 11.48 10.62
N SER A 97 37.44 12.70 10.30
CA SER A 97 36.33 13.38 10.96
C SER A 97 35.01 12.64 10.73
N CYS A 98 34.65 11.76 11.66
CA CYS A 98 33.31 11.18 11.71
C CYS A 98 32.32 12.25 12.19
N PRO A 99 31.16 12.42 11.54
CA PRO A 99 30.09 13.22 12.09
C PRO A 99 29.65 12.61 13.44
N PRO A 100 29.18 13.42 14.41
CA PRO A 100 28.69 12.91 15.69
C PRO A 100 27.51 11.96 15.43
N SER A 101 27.70 10.67 15.71
CA SER A 101 26.63 9.68 15.57
C SER A 101 25.60 9.86 16.69
N PRO A 102 24.29 9.81 16.39
CA PRO A 102 23.27 9.76 17.42
C PRO A 102 23.44 8.52 18.31
N PRO A 103 23.01 8.56 19.59
CA PRO A 103 23.06 7.39 20.46
C PRO A 103 22.21 6.26 19.87
N CYS A 104 22.72 5.02 19.94
CA CYS A 104 21.98 3.86 19.46
C CYS A 104 20.72 3.61 20.31
N ALA A 105 19.65 3.17 19.66
CA ALA A 105 18.43 2.77 20.33
C ALA A 105 18.69 1.60 21.31
N ALA A 106 17.84 1.45 22.33
CA ALA A 106 17.96 0.36 23.30
C ALA A 106 17.97 -1.00 22.58
N GLY A 107 18.97 -1.84 22.88
CA GLY A 107 19.16 -3.15 22.23
C GLY A 107 20.01 -3.13 20.95
N VAL A 108 20.49 -1.98 20.50
CA VAL A 108 21.38 -1.84 19.33
C VAL A 108 22.79 -1.53 19.80
N LEU A 109 23.77 -2.35 19.38
CA LEU A 109 25.16 -2.18 19.78
C LEU A 109 25.88 -1.24 18.80
N PRO A 110 26.69 -0.30 19.30
CA PRO A 110 27.57 0.49 18.45
C PRO A 110 28.65 -0.41 17.86
N THR A 111 28.77 -0.41 16.53
CA THR A 111 29.81 -1.13 15.79
C THR A 111 30.64 -0.15 14.97
N ARG A 112 31.92 -0.46 14.73
CA ARG A 112 32.74 0.31 13.78
C ARG A 112 32.63 -0.35 12.41
N SER A 113 32.31 0.42 11.37
CA SER A 113 32.27 -0.11 10.01
C SER A 113 33.66 -0.55 9.54
N ALA A 114 33.72 -1.55 8.65
CA ALA A 114 34.97 -2.06 8.07
C ALA A 114 35.50 -1.19 6.90
N GLU A 115 34.82 -0.09 6.60
CA GLU A 115 35.15 0.85 5.53
C GLU A 115 36.04 2.00 6.04
N PRO A 116 36.81 2.69 5.18
CA PRO A 116 38.12 3.28 5.51
C PRO A 116 38.15 4.34 6.63
N ASN A 117 36.99 4.84 7.06
CA ASN A 117 36.86 5.87 8.10
C ASN A 117 36.42 5.32 9.47
N CYS A 118 36.11 4.01 9.58
CA CYS A 118 35.82 3.32 10.85
C CYS A 118 34.81 4.00 11.78
N CYS A 119 33.83 4.73 11.21
CA CYS A 119 32.85 5.48 11.99
C CYS A 119 31.90 4.55 12.76
N LEU A 120 31.42 5.05 13.91
CA LEU A 120 30.44 4.35 14.73
C LEU A 120 29.08 4.35 14.02
N SER A 121 28.59 3.16 13.67
CA SER A 121 27.23 2.94 13.21
C SER A 121 26.49 2.02 14.18
N CYS A 122 25.20 2.30 14.37
CA CYS A 122 24.33 1.44 15.15
C CYS A 122 23.85 0.33 14.23
N ARG A 123 24.37 -0.90 14.42
CA ARG A 123 23.88 -2.07 13.69
C ARG A 123 23.05 -2.95 14.61
N PRO A 124 21.90 -3.47 14.15
CA PRO A 124 21.21 -4.54 14.85
C PRO A 124 22.22 -5.69 15.07
N PRO A 125 22.24 -6.31 16.27
CA PRO A 125 23.23 -7.33 16.62
C PRO A 125 23.32 -8.53 15.65
N CYS A 126 22.31 -8.73 14.79
CA CYS A 126 22.21 -9.85 13.87
C CYS A 126 22.49 -9.50 12.40
N GLU A 127 22.81 -8.24 12.11
CA GLU A 127 23.11 -7.78 10.75
C GLU A 127 24.53 -8.22 10.34
N GLY A 128 24.62 -9.41 9.72
CA GLY A 128 25.85 -9.98 9.14
C GLY A 128 26.15 -11.44 9.51
N GLN A 129 25.59 -11.97 10.60
CA GLN A 129 25.76 -13.38 10.99
C GLN A 129 24.66 -14.31 10.44
N GLY A 130 23.57 -13.72 9.92
CA GLY A 130 22.36 -14.45 9.57
C GLY A 130 21.57 -14.85 10.81
N LEU A 131 20.25 -14.74 10.76
CA LEU A 131 19.39 -15.29 11.80
C LEU A 131 19.50 -16.82 11.77
N ARG A 132 19.80 -17.43 12.91
CA ARG A 132 19.84 -18.89 13.05
C ARG A 132 18.54 -19.38 13.70
N PRO A 133 18.08 -20.61 13.42
CA PRO A 133 17.01 -21.19 14.23
C PRO A 133 17.49 -21.29 15.69
N ALA A 134 16.63 -20.96 16.67
CA ALA A 134 16.90 -21.31 18.05
C ALA A 134 17.12 -22.83 18.15
N SER A 135 17.93 -23.31 19.09
CA SER A 135 18.15 -24.76 19.24
C SER A 135 16.81 -25.45 19.52
N GLY A 136 16.36 -26.30 18.60
CA GLY A 136 15.05 -26.96 18.67
C GLY A 136 13.88 -26.17 18.08
N ALA A 137 14.15 -25.04 17.39
CA ALA A 137 13.12 -24.29 16.68
C ALA A 137 12.41 -25.19 15.65
N THR A 138 11.11 -25.36 15.84
CA THR A 138 10.23 -26.07 14.91
C THR A 138 9.70 -25.12 13.84
N THR A 139 9.01 -25.65 12.85
CA THR A 139 8.22 -24.84 11.92
C THR A 139 7.18 -24.03 12.68
N CYS A 140 6.96 -22.77 12.31
CA CYS A 140 5.95 -21.93 12.96
C CYS A 140 4.56 -22.56 12.79
N ALA A 141 3.75 -22.56 13.86
CA ALA A 141 2.35 -22.96 13.78
C ALA A 141 1.58 -22.00 12.84
N PRO A 142 0.47 -22.45 12.22
CA PRO A 142 -0.37 -21.57 11.40
C PRO A 142 -0.74 -20.28 12.16
N GLY A 143 -0.52 -19.12 11.53
CA GLY A 143 -0.83 -17.81 12.12
C GLY A 143 0.17 -17.30 13.18
N VAL A 144 1.20 -18.06 13.55
CA VAL A 144 2.21 -17.64 14.53
C VAL A 144 3.40 -16.99 13.83
N GLN A 145 3.65 -15.71 14.10
CA GLN A 145 4.86 -15.03 13.59
C GLN A 145 6.10 -15.44 14.39
N PRO A 146 7.25 -15.68 13.73
CA PRO A 146 8.49 -15.97 14.43
C PRO A 146 8.95 -14.77 15.25
N THR A 147 9.24 -15.00 16.52
CA THR A 147 9.91 -14.00 17.37
C THR A 147 11.41 -14.05 17.16
N ILE A 148 12.02 -12.87 17.00
CA ILE A 148 13.46 -12.71 16.83
C ILE A 148 14.07 -12.41 18.19
N ASP A 149 14.91 -13.31 18.69
CA ASP A 149 15.81 -13.02 19.79
C ASP A 149 17.06 -12.33 19.22
N THR A 150 17.10 -11.01 19.35
CA THR A 150 18.19 -10.17 18.86
C THR A 150 19.48 -10.36 19.68
N SER A 151 19.40 -10.88 20.90
CA SER A 151 20.58 -11.12 21.75
C SER A 151 21.31 -12.41 21.36
N ALA A 152 20.55 -13.44 20.97
CA ALA A 152 21.08 -14.72 20.51
C ALA A 152 21.18 -14.82 18.97
N CYS A 153 20.64 -13.84 18.25
CA CYS A 153 20.44 -13.88 16.80
C CYS A 153 19.73 -15.15 16.33
N THR A 154 18.70 -15.52 17.08
CA THR A 154 17.89 -16.70 16.81
C THR A 154 16.43 -16.37 16.51
N VAL A 155 15.80 -17.17 15.66
CA VAL A 155 14.34 -17.16 15.45
C VAL A 155 13.69 -18.30 16.23
N SER A 156 12.56 -18.02 16.89
CA SER A 156 11.87 -19.01 17.72
C SER A 156 11.25 -20.16 16.92
N CYS A 157 10.93 -19.93 15.66
CA CYS A 157 10.46 -20.94 14.72
C CYS A 157 10.90 -20.59 13.29
N THR A 158 10.96 -21.59 12.41
CA THR A 158 11.30 -21.39 11.00
C THR A 158 10.05 -21.39 10.13
N ARG A 159 10.04 -20.58 9.06
CA ARG A 159 9.00 -20.68 8.02
C ARG A 159 9.15 -22.05 7.35
N PRO A 160 8.05 -22.75 6.98
CA PRO A 160 8.16 -23.98 6.21
C PRO A 160 8.99 -23.76 4.94
N PRO A 161 9.76 -24.76 4.49
CA PRO A 161 10.48 -24.68 3.23
C PRO A 161 9.48 -24.42 2.08
N ILE A 162 9.91 -23.65 1.08
CA ILE A 162 9.14 -23.49 -0.17
C ILE A 162 8.91 -24.89 -0.75
N CYS A 163 7.65 -25.20 -1.07
CA CYS A 163 7.31 -26.52 -1.59
C CYS A 163 8.18 -26.86 -2.80
N ASN A 164 9.02 -27.89 -2.65
CA ASN A 164 9.74 -28.44 -3.78
C ASN A 164 8.76 -29.28 -4.59
N ALA A 165 8.41 -28.84 -5.81
CA ALA A 165 7.42 -29.47 -6.69
C ALA A 165 7.73 -30.96 -7.03
N THR A 166 8.90 -31.47 -6.65
CA THR A 166 9.25 -32.90 -6.76
C THR A 166 8.70 -33.77 -5.63
N ALA A 167 8.16 -33.19 -4.55
CA ALA A 167 7.45 -33.94 -3.52
C ALA A 167 6.19 -34.58 -4.14
N SER A 168 6.02 -35.89 -3.92
CA SER A 168 4.84 -36.65 -4.36
C SER A 168 3.60 -36.22 -3.57
N ILE A 169 3.00 -35.09 -3.93
CA ILE A 169 1.75 -34.62 -3.35
C ILE A 169 0.61 -35.49 -3.90
N PRO A 170 -0.16 -36.19 -3.03
CA PRO A 170 -1.24 -37.08 -3.47
C PRO A 170 -2.38 -36.28 -4.11
N PRO A 171 -3.20 -36.85 -5.02
CA PRO A 171 -4.36 -36.15 -5.55
C PRO A 171 -5.40 -35.85 -4.45
N CYS A 172 -6.08 -34.71 -4.55
CA CYS A 172 -7.15 -34.34 -3.64
C CYS A 172 -8.32 -35.30 -3.80
N SER A 173 -8.84 -35.79 -2.69
CA SER A 173 -10.15 -36.46 -2.66
C SER A 173 -11.25 -35.43 -2.80
N ALA A 174 -12.39 -35.84 -3.37
CA ALA A 174 -13.61 -35.04 -3.50
C ALA A 174 -14.01 -34.27 -2.22
N SER A 175 -13.72 -34.83 -1.04
CA SER A 175 -14.09 -34.26 0.25
C SER A 175 -13.01 -33.42 0.95
N THR A 176 -11.82 -33.29 0.36
CA THR A 176 -10.66 -32.68 1.04
C THR A 176 -10.00 -31.67 0.11
N PRO A 177 -10.35 -30.37 0.24
CA PRO A 177 -9.70 -29.34 -0.57
C PRO A 177 -8.21 -29.25 -0.23
N PRO A 178 -7.36 -28.78 -1.16
CA PRO A 178 -5.95 -28.59 -0.90
C PRO A 178 -5.77 -27.53 0.18
N THR A 179 -5.26 -27.94 1.34
CA THR A 179 -4.79 -27.05 2.41
C THR A 179 -3.28 -26.97 2.35
N ILE A 180 -2.66 -25.86 2.75
CA ILE A 180 -1.20 -25.84 2.86
C ILE A 180 -0.79 -26.62 4.12
N ASP A 181 -0.03 -27.71 3.92
CA ASP A 181 0.67 -28.38 5.02
C ASP A 181 1.76 -27.44 5.52
N THR A 182 1.51 -26.84 6.67
CA THR A 182 2.42 -25.87 7.30
C THR A 182 3.76 -26.46 7.72
N ARG A 183 3.93 -27.79 7.68
CA ARG A 183 5.21 -28.44 7.98
C ARG A 183 6.10 -28.55 6.74
N SER A 184 5.51 -28.89 5.60
CA SER A 184 6.22 -29.07 4.33
C SER A 184 6.18 -27.83 3.43
N GLY A 185 5.29 -26.88 3.70
CA GLY A 185 5.00 -25.74 2.82
C GLY A 185 4.29 -26.14 1.53
N CYS A 186 3.95 -27.41 1.37
CA CYS A 186 3.28 -27.96 0.19
C CYS A 186 1.77 -28.05 0.40
N PRO A 187 0.95 -27.98 -0.67
CA PRO A 187 -0.44 -28.34 -0.55
C PRO A 187 -0.56 -29.81 -0.12
N SER A 188 -1.51 -30.09 0.77
CA SER A 188 -1.81 -31.41 1.34
C SER A 188 -2.25 -32.42 0.28
N CYS A 189 -2.74 -31.91 -0.85
CA CYS A 189 -3.07 -32.69 -2.02
C CYS A 189 -2.99 -31.84 -3.31
N ARG A 190 -2.90 -32.49 -4.48
CA ARG A 190 -2.91 -31.85 -5.81
C ARG A 190 -4.27 -32.03 -6.47
N LEU A 191 -4.79 -31.01 -7.12
CA LEU A 191 -6.02 -31.18 -7.90
C LEU A 191 -5.79 -32.21 -9.02
N ALA A 192 -6.67 -33.19 -9.15
CA ALA A 192 -6.56 -34.23 -10.17
C ALA A 192 -6.66 -33.57 -11.57
N GLY A 193 -5.60 -33.72 -12.39
CA GLY A 193 -5.49 -33.04 -13.70
C GLY A 193 -4.56 -31.82 -13.71
N GLY A 194 -4.09 -31.36 -12.55
CA GLY A 194 -3.18 -30.23 -12.42
C GLY A 194 -3.85 -28.88 -12.70
N GLU A 195 -3.05 -27.81 -12.62
CA GLU A 195 -3.46 -26.42 -12.82
C GLU A 195 -4.13 -26.18 -14.18
N LEU A 196 -3.70 -26.92 -15.21
CA LEU A 196 -4.27 -26.84 -16.55
C LEU A 196 -5.72 -27.31 -16.62
N ALA A 197 -6.10 -28.33 -15.84
CA ALA A 197 -7.46 -28.88 -15.87
C ALA A 197 -8.49 -27.88 -15.33
N CYS A 198 -8.13 -27.12 -14.28
CA CYS A 198 -9.03 -26.08 -13.77
C CYS A 198 -9.21 -24.93 -14.76
N ARG A 199 -8.16 -24.53 -15.50
CA ARG A 199 -8.26 -23.46 -16.50
C ARG A 199 -9.23 -23.78 -17.65
N SER A 200 -9.41 -25.05 -17.98
CA SER A 200 -10.32 -25.49 -19.05
C SER A 200 -11.67 -26.02 -18.56
N SER A 201 -11.92 -26.02 -17.25
CA SER A 201 -13.16 -26.54 -16.67
C SER A 201 -14.32 -25.58 -16.96
N THR A 202 -15.45 -26.11 -17.42
CA THR A 202 -16.72 -25.36 -17.54
C THR A 202 -17.61 -25.68 -16.35
N CYS A 203 -18.13 -24.66 -15.67
CA CYS A 203 -18.88 -24.82 -14.42
C CYS A 203 -20.35 -24.41 -14.60
N SER A 204 -21.25 -25.39 -14.73
CA SER A 204 -22.71 -25.14 -14.74
C SER A 204 -23.24 -25.14 -13.30
N MET A 205 -23.47 -23.95 -12.74
CA MET A 205 -23.84 -23.77 -11.34
C MET A 205 -25.11 -22.94 -11.23
N SER A 206 -26.08 -23.40 -10.42
CA SER A 206 -27.22 -22.57 -10.00
C SER A 206 -26.80 -21.56 -8.94
N GLN A 207 -27.53 -20.46 -8.80
CA GLN A 207 -27.32 -19.50 -7.71
C GLN A 207 -27.49 -20.16 -6.34
N CYS A 208 -26.67 -19.79 -5.37
CA CYS A 208 -26.76 -20.28 -4.00
C CYS A 208 -28.10 -19.90 -3.36
N ALA A 209 -28.71 -20.86 -2.65
CA ALA A 209 -29.89 -20.60 -1.83
C ALA A 209 -29.57 -19.59 -0.71
N ALA A 210 -30.61 -19.08 -0.03
CA ALA A 210 -30.41 -18.16 1.08
C ALA A 210 -29.53 -18.82 2.15
N ASN A 211 -28.54 -18.07 2.65
CA ASN A 211 -27.61 -18.51 3.68
C ASN A 211 -26.82 -19.78 3.32
N THR A 212 -26.68 -20.10 2.02
CA THR A 212 -25.82 -21.19 1.54
C THR A 212 -24.54 -20.59 0.98
N GLU A 213 -23.42 -20.88 1.62
CA GLU A 213 -22.11 -20.45 1.15
C GLU A 213 -21.67 -21.28 -0.08
N PRO A 214 -21.05 -20.66 -1.09
CA PRO A 214 -20.39 -21.41 -2.13
C PRO A 214 -19.21 -22.19 -1.54
N SER A 215 -19.12 -23.48 -1.87
CA SER A 215 -18.02 -24.36 -1.46
C SER A 215 -17.45 -25.06 -2.69
N PRO A 216 -16.19 -25.55 -2.67
CA PRO A 216 -15.67 -26.36 -3.77
C PRO A 216 -16.56 -27.57 -4.05
N ASP A 217 -16.90 -27.82 -5.32
CA ASP A 217 -17.68 -28.98 -5.70
C ASP A 217 -16.84 -30.25 -5.53
N SER A 218 -17.36 -31.20 -4.76
CA SER A 218 -16.73 -32.49 -4.55
C SER A 218 -16.48 -33.30 -5.83
N GLY A 219 -17.33 -33.14 -6.85
CA GLY A 219 -17.18 -33.80 -8.16
C GLY A 219 -16.17 -33.10 -9.08
N ASN A 220 -15.98 -31.80 -8.88
CA ASN A 220 -14.99 -30.99 -9.61
C ASN A 220 -14.51 -29.85 -8.72
N LEU A 221 -13.38 -30.04 -8.04
CA LEU A 221 -12.79 -29.04 -7.13
C LEU A 221 -12.41 -27.72 -7.81
N CYS A 222 -12.44 -27.64 -9.14
CA CYS A 222 -12.26 -26.41 -9.91
C CYS A 222 -13.55 -25.57 -10.04
N CYS A 223 -14.69 -26.13 -9.64
CA CYS A 223 -16.01 -25.49 -9.64
C CYS A 223 -16.51 -25.30 -8.20
N LEU A 224 -17.48 -24.39 -8.05
CA LEU A 224 -18.20 -24.22 -6.80
C LEU A 224 -19.49 -25.06 -6.82
N THR A 225 -20.05 -25.36 -5.65
CA THR A 225 -21.34 -26.03 -5.50
C THR A 225 -22.50 -25.17 -5.99
N CYS A 226 -22.34 -23.83 -5.98
CA CYS A 226 -23.32 -22.88 -6.46
C CYS A 226 -22.66 -21.54 -6.81
N ARG A 227 -23.33 -20.73 -7.64
CA ARG A 227 -22.91 -19.35 -7.92
C ARG A 227 -23.24 -18.47 -6.73
N PRO A 228 -22.30 -17.66 -6.24
CA PRO A 228 -22.59 -16.70 -5.19
C PRO A 228 -23.74 -15.77 -5.62
N ARG A 229 -24.46 -15.24 -4.64
CA ARG A 229 -25.48 -14.22 -4.91
C ARG A 229 -24.77 -12.95 -5.43
N PRO A 230 -25.45 -12.15 -6.29
CA PRO A 230 -24.91 -10.88 -6.75
C PRO A 230 -24.39 -10.05 -5.59
N ARG A 231 -23.25 -9.40 -5.79
CA ARG A 231 -22.68 -8.49 -4.79
C ARG A 231 -23.69 -7.45 -4.37
N CYS A 232 -23.75 -7.24 -3.07
CA CYS A 232 -24.49 -6.13 -2.49
C CYS A 232 -23.91 -4.79 -2.94
N ASP A 233 -24.78 -3.84 -3.31
CA ASP A 233 -24.36 -2.46 -3.58
C ASP A 233 -24.08 -1.78 -2.23
N PRO A 234 -22.81 -1.44 -1.92
CA PRO A 234 -22.44 -0.85 -0.63
C PRO A 234 -23.19 0.46 -0.34
N LYS A 235 -23.69 1.15 -1.37
CA LYS A 235 -24.48 2.38 -1.21
C LYS A 235 -25.83 2.15 -0.52
N GLN A 236 -26.41 0.95 -0.65
CA GLN A 236 -27.65 0.61 0.05
C GLN A 236 -27.43 0.63 1.56
N CYS A 237 -26.27 0.14 1.99
CA CYS A 237 -25.93 0.12 3.39
C CYS A 237 -25.42 1.46 3.90
N GLU A 238 -24.59 2.18 3.12
CA GLU A 238 -24.02 3.48 3.53
C GLU A 238 -25.09 4.46 4.04
N ALA A 239 -26.26 4.51 3.39
CA ALA A 239 -27.36 5.40 3.79
C ALA A 239 -28.06 4.99 5.10
N SER A 240 -28.01 3.72 5.49
CA SER A 240 -28.71 3.19 6.67
C SER A 240 -27.77 2.76 7.81
N PHE A 241 -26.47 2.67 7.55
CA PHE A 241 -25.49 2.16 8.50
C PHE A 241 -25.44 2.97 9.80
N ASP A 242 -25.49 4.30 9.70
CA ASP A 242 -25.51 5.19 10.87
C ASP A 242 -26.80 5.08 11.70
N MET A 243 -27.87 4.51 11.12
CA MET A 243 -29.14 4.24 11.80
C MET A 243 -29.18 2.85 12.43
N LEU A 244 -28.23 1.96 12.12
CA LEU A 244 -28.14 0.65 12.78
C LEU A 244 -27.88 0.84 14.27
N ARG A 245 -28.54 0.02 15.09
CA ARG A 245 -28.24 -0.02 16.52
C ARG A 245 -26.80 -0.48 16.75
N ALA A 246 -26.19 -0.03 17.83
CA ALA A 246 -24.95 -0.64 18.30
C ALA A 246 -25.20 -2.12 18.64
N CYS A 247 -24.23 -2.97 18.31
CA CYS A 247 -24.21 -4.35 18.78
C CYS A 247 -24.07 -4.35 20.30
N ASP A 248 -24.80 -5.25 20.96
CA ASP A 248 -24.65 -5.47 22.40
C ASP A 248 -23.27 -6.06 22.72
N ALA A 249 -22.87 -6.02 24.00
CA ALA A 249 -21.59 -6.58 24.41
C ALA A 249 -21.52 -8.09 24.10
N GLY A 250 -20.58 -8.48 23.23
CA GLY A 250 -20.41 -9.86 22.78
C GLY A 250 -21.33 -10.29 21.63
N GLU A 251 -22.16 -9.38 21.10
CA GLU A 251 -22.93 -9.62 19.90
C GLU A 251 -22.06 -9.42 18.65
N GLU A 252 -22.04 -10.42 17.77
CA GLU A 252 -21.39 -10.32 16.47
C GLU A 252 -22.40 -9.83 15.43
N PRO A 253 -22.06 -8.82 14.60
CA PRO A 253 -22.92 -8.39 13.52
C PRO A 253 -23.08 -9.53 12.50
N ILE A 254 -24.31 -9.77 12.07
CA ILE A 254 -24.63 -10.76 11.04
C ILE A 254 -24.93 -10.01 9.76
N PHE A 255 -24.31 -10.39 8.65
CA PHE A 255 -24.59 -9.78 7.36
C PHE A 255 -25.98 -10.20 6.86
N GLU A 256 -26.83 -9.23 6.57
CA GLU A 256 -28.18 -9.46 6.05
C GLU A 256 -28.20 -9.21 4.55
N SER A 257 -28.29 -10.29 3.76
CA SER A 257 -28.26 -10.18 2.29
C SER A 257 -29.40 -9.33 1.70
N ASP A 258 -30.51 -9.18 2.44
CA ASP A 258 -31.69 -8.44 1.97
C ASP A 258 -31.54 -6.92 2.15
N SER A 259 -30.85 -6.48 3.20
CA SER A 259 -30.55 -5.07 3.46
C SER A 259 -29.16 -4.66 2.97
N CYS A 260 -28.33 -5.63 2.60
CA CYS A 260 -26.93 -5.46 2.25
C CYS A 260 -26.11 -4.80 3.37
N CYS A 261 -26.58 -4.92 4.61
CA CYS A 261 -25.98 -4.34 5.82
C CYS A 261 -25.77 -5.40 6.89
N PRO A 262 -24.86 -5.15 7.84
CA PRO A 262 -24.87 -5.91 9.09
C PRO A 262 -26.11 -5.60 9.92
N SER A 263 -26.56 -6.56 10.73
CA SER A 263 -27.71 -6.44 11.64
C SER A 263 -27.52 -5.37 12.74
N CYS A 264 -26.27 -5.04 13.07
CA CYS A 264 -25.90 -4.00 14.04
C CYS A 264 -24.52 -3.42 13.69
N ARG A 265 -24.19 -2.26 14.25
CA ARG A 265 -22.85 -1.65 14.14
C ARG A 265 -21.99 -2.02 15.35
N ILE A 266 -20.77 -2.48 15.12
CA ILE A 266 -19.81 -2.64 16.21
C ILE A 266 -19.46 -1.24 16.74
N GLN A 267 -19.64 -1.06 18.04
CA GLN A 267 -19.25 0.17 18.72
C GLN A 267 -17.75 0.13 18.98
N ASP A 268 -17.01 0.96 18.24
CA ASP A 268 -15.58 1.14 18.46
C ASP A 268 -15.35 1.77 19.84
N ALA A 269 -14.31 1.30 20.55
CA ALA A 269 -13.83 1.98 21.73
C ALA A 269 -13.32 3.38 21.35
N ASP A 270 -13.42 4.36 22.27
CA ASP A 270 -13.01 5.76 22.01
C ASP A 270 -11.59 5.89 21.42
N ALA A 271 -10.68 4.98 21.78
CA ALA A 271 -9.31 4.94 21.27
C ALA A 271 -9.20 4.67 19.76
N VAL A 272 -10.25 4.17 19.13
CA VAL A 272 -10.31 3.70 17.74
C VAL A 272 -11.14 4.65 16.85
N LEU A 273 -11.75 5.67 17.45
CA LEU A 273 -12.53 6.67 16.72
C LEU A 273 -11.61 7.64 15.98
N PRO A 274 -12.06 8.16 14.82
CA PRO A 274 -11.36 9.23 14.11
C PRO A 274 -11.14 10.45 15.02
N ALA A 275 -10.05 11.17 14.78
CA ALA A 275 -9.86 12.49 15.36
C ALA A 275 -10.99 13.45 14.92
N PRO A 276 -11.19 14.60 15.59
CA PRO A 276 -12.25 15.54 15.24
C PRO A 276 -12.19 16.08 13.80
N ASP A 277 -11.03 15.99 13.15
CA ASP A 277 -10.83 16.34 11.74
C ASP A 277 -11.16 15.19 10.78
N GLY A 278 -11.63 14.05 11.29
CA GLY A 278 -11.98 12.84 10.55
C GLY A 278 -10.79 11.94 10.21
N THR A 279 -9.57 12.30 10.62
CA THR A 279 -8.37 11.52 10.30
C THR A 279 -8.13 10.41 11.30
N CYS A 280 -7.45 9.35 10.86
CA CYS A 280 -7.10 8.20 11.70
C CYS A 280 -5.60 7.94 11.69
N THR A 281 -5.03 7.67 12.87
CA THR A 281 -3.63 7.22 12.94
C THR A 281 -3.48 5.80 12.40
N ARG A 282 -2.26 5.39 12.09
CA ARG A 282 -1.96 4.01 11.65
C ARG A 282 -2.37 2.99 12.72
N GLU A 283 -2.11 3.29 13.98
CA GLU A 283 -2.43 2.43 15.12
C GLU A 283 -3.95 2.31 15.29
N GLN A 284 -4.70 3.41 15.14
CA GLN A 284 -6.15 3.40 15.18
C GLN A 284 -6.75 2.55 14.06
N ARG A 285 -6.24 2.70 12.82
CA ARG A 285 -6.69 1.89 11.67
C ARG A 285 -6.41 0.41 11.89
N ALA A 286 -5.22 0.07 12.39
CA ALA A 286 -4.85 -1.32 12.67
C ALA A 286 -5.71 -1.93 13.78
N ALA A 287 -5.94 -1.19 14.88
CA ALA A 287 -6.79 -1.61 15.98
C ALA A 287 -8.25 -1.79 15.51
N CYS A 288 -8.78 -0.83 14.76
CA CYS A 288 -10.11 -0.89 14.15
C CYS A 288 -10.23 -2.14 13.29
N ALA A 289 -9.36 -2.29 12.28
CA ALA A 289 -9.41 -3.43 11.37
C ALA A 289 -9.33 -4.75 12.15
N SER A 290 -8.47 -4.86 13.16
CA SER A 290 -8.34 -6.09 13.96
C SER A 290 -9.62 -6.49 14.70
N ALA A 291 -10.45 -5.52 15.09
CA ALA A 291 -11.70 -5.73 15.80
C ALA A 291 -12.89 -6.06 14.88
N ARG A 292 -12.75 -5.84 13.56
CA ARG A 292 -13.83 -6.10 12.60
C ARG A 292 -13.90 -7.57 12.21
N PRO A 293 -15.11 -8.12 11.98
CA PRO A 293 -15.28 -9.46 11.44
C PRO A 293 -14.69 -9.54 10.03
N MET A 294 -14.49 -10.76 9.54
CA MET A 294 -14.19 -10.96 8.13
C MET A 294 -15.47 -10.75 7.30
N CYS A 295 -15.37 -10.10 6.15
CA CYS A 295 -16.50 -9.97 5.24
C CYS A 295 -16.93 -11.34 4.72
N GLU A 296 -18.24 -11.55 4.62
CA GLU A 296 -18.80 -12.70 3.92
C GLU A 296 -18.49 -12.67 2.40
N PRO A 297 -18.53 -13.82 1.70
CA PRO A 297 -18.28 -13.95 0.25
C PRO A 297 -18.90 -12.89 -0.68
N THR A 298 -20.03 -12.29 -0.30
CA THR A 298 -20.77 -11.29 -1.09
C THR A 298 -20.87 -9.92 -0.41
N GLU A 299 -20.31 -9.80 0.80
CA GLU A 299 -20.29 -8.57 1.57
C GLU A 299 -19.16 -7.67 1.05
N THR A 300 -19.51 -6.44 0.70
CA THR A 300 -18.53 -5.41 0.37
C THR A 300 -18.29 -4.56 1.63
N PRO A 301 -17.04 -4.32 2.05
CA PRO A 301 -16.77 -3.46 3.19
C PRO A 301 -17.41 -2.08 2.99
N VAL A 302 -18.18 -1.63 3.97
CA VAL A 302 -18.81 -0.31 3.98
C VAL A 302 -18.04 0.59 4.94
N PHE A 303 -17.87 1.86 4.60
CA PHE A 303 -17.24 2.83 5.48
C PHE A 303 -18.28 3.80 6.00
N ALA A 304 -18.34 3.92 7.32
CA ALA A 304 -19.18 4.89 7.99
C ALA A 304 -18.36 6.15 8.26
N ARG A 305 -18.55 7.18 7.43
CA ARG A 305 -17.72 8.39 7.47
C ARG A 305 -17.84 9.06 8.83
N GLY A 306 -16.70 9.26 9.49
CA GLY A 306 -16.61 9.96 10.77
C GLY A 306 -17.01 9.15 12.00
N SER A 307 -17.41 7.89 11.85
CA SER A 307 -17.77 7.03 13.00
C SER A 307 -16.81 5.87 13.24
N ALA A 308 -15.97 5.51 12.26
CA ALA A 308 -14.95 4.48 12.42
C ALA A 308 -13.69 4.76 11.58
N CYS A 309 -12.55 4.25 12.01
CA CYS A 309 -11.28 4.34 11.29
C CYS A 309 -11.07 3.27 10.20
N CYS A 310 -12.01 2.34 10.06
CA CYS A 310 -11.96 1.22 9.13
C CYS A 310 -13.36 0.86 8.65
N ALA A 311 -13.45 -0.07 7.70
CA ALA A 311 -14.73 -0.55 7.18
C ALA A 311 -15.49 -1.45 8.18
N THR A 312 -16.74 -1.77 7.88
CA THR A 312 -17.63 -2.65 8.67
C THR A 312 -17.08 -4.05 8.89
N CYS A 313 -16.37 -4.56 7.90
CA CYS A 313 -15.75 -5.89 7.87
C CYS A 313 -14.38 -5.80 7.18
N ARG A 314 -13.54 -6.81 7.37
CA ARG A 314 -12.25 -6.94 6.69
C ARG A 314 -12.38 -7.83 5.47
N ARG A 315 -11.78 -7.43 4.34
CA ARG A 315 -11.63 -8.34 3.19
C ARG A 315 -10.78 -9.55 3.60
N PRO A 316 -11.16 -10.79 3.22
CA PRO A 316 -10.33 -11.99 3.42
C PRO A 316 -8.88 -11.82 2.94
N LEU A 317 -8.69 -11.22 1.75
CA LEU A 317 -7.37 -10.98 1.15
C LEU A 317 -6.49 -10.03 1.97
N ALA A 318 -7.07 -9.11 2.75
CA ALA A 318 -6.30 -8.20 3.59
C ALA A 318 -5.56 -8.94 4.72
N THR A 319 -6.01 -10.16 5.08
CA THR A 319 -5.36 -11.00 6.10
C THR A 319 -4.29 -11.94 5.54
N CYS A 320 -4.24 -12.10 4.21
CA CYS A 320 -3.28 -12.94 3.53
C CYS A 320 -1.93 -12.23 3.38
N SER A 321 -0.84 -12.99 3.22
CA SER A 321 0.43 -12.37 2.83
C SER A 321 0.37 -11.94 1.35
N LEU A 322 1.13 -10.91 0.98
CA LEU A 322 1.20 -10.48 -0.42
C LEU A 322 1.79 -11.58 -1.32
N ASP A 323 2.67 -12.42 -0.77
CA ASP A 323 3.20 -13.63 -1.43
C ASP A 323 2.08 -14.58 -1.84
N ASP A 324 1.17 -14.89 -0.91
CA ASP A 324 0.07 -15.83 -1.14
C ASP A 324 -0.91 -15.27 -2.17
N VAL A 325 -1.25 -13.98 -2.08
CA VAL A 325 -2.14 -13.32 -3.04
C VAL A 325 -1.53 -13.32 -4.45
N ALA A 326 -0.23 -13.03 -4.55
CA ALA A 326 0.47 -13.06 -5.82
C ALA A 326 0.54 -14.49 -6.40
N ALA A 327 0.82 -15.50 -5.59
CA ALA A 327 0.87 -16.90 -6.01
C ALA A 327 -0.49 -17.39 -6.54
N CYS A 328 -1.59 -16.95 -5.94
CA CYS A 328 -2.95 -17.29 -6.37
C CYS A 328 -3.26 -16.83 -7.81
N ALA A 329 -2.67 -15.73 -8.29
CA ALA A 329 -3.02 -15.13 -9.57
C ALA A 329 -2.77 -16.02 -10.80
N THR A 330 -1.81 -16.95 -10.69
CA THR A 330 -1.47 -17.90 -11.75
C THR A 330 -2.29 -19.18 -11.67
N THR A 331 -2.70 -19.59 -10.47
CA THR A 331 -3.42 -20.86 -10.27
C THR A 331 -4.92 -20.75 -10.52
N ILE A 332 -5.47 -19.53 -10.44
CA ILE A 332 -6.89 -19.28 -10.56
C ILE A 332 -7.28 -19.06 -12.03
N ARG A 333 -8.39 -19.69 -12.45
CA ARG A 333 -8.98 -19.51 -13.78
C ARG A 333 -9.68 -18.16 -13.92
N ASP A 334 -9.86 -17.71 -15.16
CA ASP A 334 -10.74 -16.57 -15.42
C ASP A 334 -12.20 -16.92 -15.07
N CYS A 335 -12.93 -15.96 -14.54
CA CYS A 335 -14.36 -16.07 -14.29
C CYS A 335 -15.09 -16.19 -15.63
N GLU A 336 -16.09 -17.07 -15.71
CA GLU A 336 -17.00 -17.14 -16.85
C GLU A 336 -17.89 -15.89 -16.92
N ASP A 337 -18.57 -15.67 -18.05
CA ASP A 337 -19.53 -14.59 -18.20
C ASP A 337 -20.64 -14.69 -17.13
N GLY A 338 -20.75 -13.64 -16.31
CA GLY A 338 -21.70 -13.58 -15.18
C GLY A 338 -21.29 -14.38 -13.95
N GLU A 339 -20.08 -14.94 -13.91
CA GLU A 339 -19.49 -15.52 -12.70
C GLU A 339 -18.78 -14.43 -11.89
N GLU A 340 -19.04 -14.41 -10.59
CA GLU A 340 -18.39 -13.47 -9.68
C GLU A 340 -17.21 -14.14 -8.96
N SER A 341 -16.11 -13.40 -8.86
CA SER A 341 -14.96 -13.77 -8.04
C SER A 341 -15.36 -13.75 -6.56
N VAL A 342 -15.20 -14.88 -5.89
CA VAL A 342 -15.54 -15.04 -4.48
C VAL A 342 -14.39 -15.63 -3.69
N MET A 343 -14.15 -15.05 -2.52
CA MET A 343 -13.20 -15.58 -1.55
C MET A 343 -13.83 -16.74 -0.81
N LEU A 344 -13.18 -17.90 -0.87
CA LEU A 344 -13.57 -19.05 -0.07
C LEU A 344 -13.08 -18.87 1.36
N LYS A 345 -13.87 -19.37 2.32
CA LYS A 345 -13.51 -19.37 3.74
C LYS A 345 -12.14 -20.05 3.91
N GLU A 346 -11.24 -19.42 4.67
CA GLU A 346 -9.87 -19.89 4.94
C GLU A 346 -8.94 -19.97 3.71
N SER A 347 -9.36 -19.46 2.54
CA SER A 347 -8.53 -19.39 1.35
C SER A 347 -8.00 -17.97 1.11
N CYS A 348 -6.75 -17.86 0.67
CA CYS A 348 -6.17 -16.63 0.14
C CYS A 348 -6.37 -16.47 -1.37
N CYS A 349 -6.94 -17.49 -2.02
CA CYS A 349 -7.23 -17.50 -3.44
C CYS A 349 -8.74 -17.31 -3.66
N PRO A 350 -9.17 -16.34 -4.49
CA PRO A 350 -10.55 -16.32 -4.95
C PRO A 350 -10.86 -17.53 -5.85
N SER A 351 -12.14 -17.83 -6.01
CA SER A 351 -12.66 -18.92 -6.85
C SER A 351 -12.26 -18.77 -8.32
N CYS A 352 -12.28 -17.54 -8.83
CA CYS A 352 -11.92 -17.15 -10.18
C CYS A 352 -11.36 -15.71 -10.17
N LYS A 353 -10.61 -15.33 -11.20
CA LYS A 353 -10.17 -13.94 -11.42
C LYS A 353 -11.04 -13.28 -12.49
N PRO A 354 -11.41 -11.99 -12.36
CA PRO A 354 -12.20 -11.32 -13.39
C PRO A 354 -11.52 -11.42 -14.76
N ALA A 355 -12.27 -11.90 -15.77
CA ALA A 355 -11.75 -12.02 -17.12
C ALA A 355 -11.27 -10.66 -17.64
N ALA A 356 -10.15 -10.67 -18.35
CA ALA A 356 -9.64 -9.47 -19.00
C ALA A 356 -10.66 -8.99 -20.06
N PRO A 357 -11.13 -7.73 -20.00
CA PRO A 357 -12.05 -7.22 -21.02
C PRO A 357 -11.41 -7.26 -22.42
N SER A 358 -12.21 -7.69 -23.40
CA SER A 358 -11.85 -7.73 -24.83
C SER A 358 -12.65 -6.70 -25.63
N CYS A 359 -12.01 -5.99 -26.55
CA CYS A 359 -12.63 -4.93 -27.35
C CYS A 359 -12.62 -5.33 -28.83
N ALA A 360 -13.70 -4.96 -29.55
CA ALA A 360 -13.83 -5.15 -30.98
C ALA A 360 -14.22 -3.81 -31.65
N PRO A 361 -13.39 -3.24 -32.56
CA PRO A 361 -12.05 -3.73 -32.93
C PRO A 361 -11.05 -3.70 -31.76
N ALA A 362 -9.96 -4.44 -31.90
CA ALA A 362 -8.87 -4.44 -30.93
C ALA A 362 -8.32 -3.00 -30.74
N CYS A 363 -7.94 -2.66 -29.51
CA CYS A 363 -7.40 -1.34 -29.20
C CYS A 363 -5.98 -1.17 -29.76
N ASP A 364 -5.58 0.08 -29.99
CA ASP A 364 -4.18 0.39 -30.28
C ASP A 364 -3.34 0.15 -29.03
N GLU A 365 -2.64 -0.99 -28.97
CA GLU A 365 -1.86 -1.40 -27.79
C GLU A 365 -0.79 -0.39 -27.36
N SER A 366 -0.37 0.52 -28.25
CA SER A 366 0.64 1.54 -27.95
C SER A 366 0.09 2.67 -27.07
N SER A 367 -1.18 3.04 -27.27
CA SER A 367 -1.78 4.24 -26.67
C SER A 367 -3.09 3.96 -25.92
N GLN A 368 -3.64 2.74 -26.05
CA GLN A 368 -4.93 2.34 -25.52
C GLN A 368 -4.91 0.94 -24.89
N ILE A 369 -5.84 0.72 -23.97
CA ILE A 369 -6.18 -0.60 -23.41
C ILE A 369 -7.68 -0.81 -23.51
N CYS A 370 -8.08 -2.08 -23.61
CA CYS A 370 -9.48 -2.43 -23.44
C CYS A 370 -9.83 -2.39 -21.95
N GLY A 371 -10.88 -1.64 -21.60
CA GLY A 371 -11.30 -1.50 -20.20
C GLY A 371 -12.75 -1.07 -20.07
N LEU A 372 -13.22 -1.06 -18.83
CA LEU A 372 -14.53 -0.56 -18.46
C LEU A 372 -14.40 0.90 -18.01
N ARG A 373 -15.31 1.77 -18.45
CA ARG A 373 -15.34 3.15 -17.96
C ARG A 373 -15.89 3.17 -16.54
N ALA A 374 -15.16 3.82 -15.63
CA ALA A 374 -15.68 4.10 -14.29
C ALA A 374 -17.05 4.80 -14.39
N ASN A 375 -18.02 4.34 -13.61
CA ASN A 375 -19.36 4.92 -13.50
C ASN A 375 -20.16 4.99 -14.81
N ALA A 376 -19.81 4.22 -15.84
CA ALA A 376 -20.65 4.12 -17.03
C ALA A 376 -21.83 3.19 -16.75
N THR A 377 -23.03 3.61 -17.16
CA THR A 377 -24.23 2.75 -17.20
C THR A 377 -24.08 1.57 -18.15
N SER A 378 -23.12 1.64 -19.08
CA SER A 378 -22.76 0.54 -19.97
C SER A 378 -21.57 -0.23 -19.41
N THR A 379 -21.74 -1.53 -19.24
CA THR A 379 -20.68 -2.50 -18.92
C THR A 379 -19.91 -2.96 -20.16
N ALA A 380 -20.18 -2.37 -21.34
CA ALA A 380 -19.48 -2.73 -22.56
C ALA A 380 -18.00 -2.29 -22.50
N PRO A 381 -17.04 -3.19 -22.79
CA PRO A 381 -15.63 -2.83 -22.91
C PRO A 381 -15.41 -1.77 -23.99
N THR A 382 -14.54 -0.80 -23.72
CA THR A 382 -14.16 0.23 -24.68
C THR A 382 -12.65 0.45 -24.66
N CYS A 383 -12.10 0.94 -25.77
CA CYS A 383 -10.69 1.34 -25.82
C CYS A 383 -10.51 2.66 -25.07
N LEU A 384 -9.69 2.63 -24.02
CA LEU A 384 -9.36 3.74 -23.15
C LEU A 384 -7.92 4.15 -23.40
N ASN A 385 -7.66 5.45 -23.53
CA ASN A 385 -6.29 5.96 -23.57
C ASN A 385 -5.56 5.60 -22.27
N VAL A 386 -4.25 5.38 -22.34
CA VAL A 386 -3.48 4.97 -21.17
C VAL A 386 -2.46 5.99 -20.70
N ASP A 387 -2.27 5.98 -19.38
CA ASP A 387 -1.06 6.47 -18.74
C ASP A 387 -0.19 5.26 -18.38
N SER A 388 1.13 5.39 -18.48
CA SER A 388 2.08 4.32 -18.12
C SER A 388 2.89 4.74 -16.90
N VAL A 389 2.99 3.84 -15.92
CA VAL A 389 3.80 4.01 -14.72
C VAL A 389 4.77 2.85 -14.62
N THR A 390 6.04 3.14 -14.36
CA THR A 390 7.06 2.10 -14.14
C THR A 390 7.38 2.02 -12.66
N PHE A 391 7.24 0.83 -12.09
CA PHE A 391 7.57 0.54 -10.70
C PHE A 391 8.86 -0.25 -10.62
N GLU A 392 9.65 0.05 -9.60
CA GLU A 392 10.75 -0.76 -9.12
C GLU A 392 10.30 -1.41 -7.80
N ILE A 393 10.32 -2.74 -7.73
CA ILE A 393 9.84 -3.50 -6.58
C ILE A 393 11.00 -4.32 -6.02
N GLU A 394 11.21 -4.17 -4.72
CA GLU A 394 12.23 -4.88 -3.96
C GLU A 394 11.58 -5.53 -2.74
N GLY A 395 11.93 -6.78 -2.44
CA GLY A 395 11.57 -7.40 -1.17
C GLY A 395 12.35 -6.75 -0.02
N THR A 396 11.67 -6.45 1.10
CA THR A 396 12.32 -5.89 2.31
C THR A 396 13.22 -6.91 3.01
N THR A 397 13.10 -8.19 2.63
CA THR A 397 13.92 -9.30 3.14
C THR A 397 14.50 -10.14 1.99
N PRO A 398 15.60 -10.88 2.21
CA PRO A 398 16.13 -11.81 1.20
C PRO A 398 15.13 -12.89 0.76
N ALA A 399 14.25 -13.32 1.66
CA ALA A 399 13.19 -14.28 1.35
C ALA A 399 12.16 -13.68 0.39
N ALA A 400 11.70 -12.46 0.67
CA ALA A 400 10.78 -11.73 -0.22
C ALA A 400 11.42 -11.48 -1.59
N ASN A 401 12.71 -11.11 -1.65
CA ASN A 401 13.44 -10.97 -2.92
C ASN A 401 13.52 -12.29 -3.71
N THR A 402 13.73 -13.42 -3.02
CA THR A 402 13.75 -14.73 -3.66
C THR A 402 12.39 -15.08 -4.28
N VAL A 403 11.30 -14.83 -3.54
CA VAL A 403 9.92 -15.03 -4.02
C VAL A 403 9.63 -14.12 -5.21
N LEU A 404 9.91 -12.82 -5.08
CA LEU A 404 9.68 -11.81 -6.11
C LEU A 404 10.44 -12.12 -7.41
N SER A 405 11.66 -12.63 -7.31
CA SER A 405 12.47 -12.99 -8.48
C SER A 405 11.87 -14.12 -9.34
N GLN A 406 10.95 -14.90 -8.76
CA GLN A 406 10.25 -16.02 -9.40
C GLN A 406 8.89 -15.62 -9.98
N PHE A 407 8.40 -14.42 -9.66
CA PHE A 407 7.08 -13.97 -10.07
C PHE A 407 7.01 -13.68 -11.57
N ALA A 408 5.99 -14.23 -12.22
CA ALA A 408 5.60 -13.82 -13.55
C ALA A 408 4.85 -12.48 -13.48
N VAL A 409 4.63 -11.87 -14.65
CA VAL A 409 3.94 -10.57 -14.75
C VAL A 409 2.57 -10.57 -14.09
N ASP A 410 1.84 -11.69 -14.16
CA ASP A 410 0.52 -11.83 -13.54
C ASP A 410 0.59 -11.84 -12.01
N ASN A 411 1.61 -12.47 -11.42
CA ASN A 411 1.84 -12.45 -9.98
C ASN A 411 2.13 -11.02 -9.49
N VAL A 412 3.00 -10.31 -10.21
CA VAL A 412 3.35 -8.92 -9.89
C VAL A 412 2.16 -7.99 -10.06
N ARG A 413 1.35 -8.18 -11.12
CA ARG A 413 0.10 -7.43 -11.30
C ARG A 413 -0.85 -7.67 -10.12
N ALA A 414 -1.06 -8.91 -9.70
CA ALA A 414 -1.94 -9.21 -8.57
C ALA A 414 -1.44 -8.60 -7.25
N LEU A 415 -0.13 -8.64 -7.01
CA LEU A 415 0.51 -7.97 -5.87
C LEU A 415 0.20 -6.46 -5.87
N LEU A 416 0.40 -5.79 -7.01
CA LEU A 416 0.12 -4.34 -7.12
C LEU A 416 -1.36 -4.02 -6.94
N LEU A 417 -2.27 -4.85 -7.48
CA LEU A 417 -3.71 -4.65 -7.31
C LEU A 417 -4.19 -4.90 -5.87
N GLU A 418 -3.60 -5.84 -5.15
CA GLU A 418 -3.90 -6.03 -3.72
C GLU A 418 -3.37 -4.87 -2.88
N LEU A 419 -2.22 -4.27 -3.22
CA LEU A 419 -1.77 -3.02 -2.59
C LEU A 419 -2.77 -1.88 -2.82
N VAL A 420 -3.35 -1.79 -4.03
CA VAL A 420 -4.43 -0.83 -4.33
C VAL A 420 -5.64 -1.07 -3.44
N ASP A 421 -6.07 -2.32 -3.29
CA ASP A 421 -7.21 -2.62 -2.46
C ASP A 421 -6.95 -2.36 -0.97
N ARG A 422 -5.75 -2.67 -0.45
CA ARG A 422 -5.35 -2.33 0.93
C ARG A 422 -5.28 -0.83 1.17
N TYR A 423 -4.83 -0.07 0.17
CA TYR A 423 -4.88 1.38 0.22
C TYR A 423 -6.33 1.88 0.34
N CYS A 424 -7.26 1.23 -0.36
CA CYS A 424 -8.69 1.52 -0.29
C CYS A 424 -9.41 0.98 0.95
N ASP A 425 -8.78 0.10 1.73
CA ASP A 425 -9.29 -0.33 3.04
C ASP A 425 -9.17 0.77 4.11
N ALA A 426 -8.45 1.87 3.82
CA ALA A 426 -8.31 3.01 4.71
C ALA A 426 -9.36 4.11 4.43
N VAL A 427 -10.02 4.57 5.50
CA VAL A 427 -11.09 5.57 5.41
C VAL A 427 -10.65 6.89 4.74
N ASP A 428 -9.39 7.30 4.95
CA ASP A 428 -8.83 8.53 4.38
C ASP A 428 -8.76 8.51 2.84
N ASN A 429 -8.82 7.32 2.24
CA ASN A 429 -8.65 7.10 0.81
C ASN A 429 -9.95 6.83 0.07
N ILE A 430 -11.09 6.74 0.77
CA ILE A 430 -12.36 6.26 0.22
C ILE A 430 -12.82 7.07 -1.00
N ASP A 431 -12.71 8.40 -0.94
CA ASP A 431 -13.19 9.28 -2.01
C ASP A 431 -12.37 9.09 -3.29
N VAL A 432 -11.05 8.92 -3.16
CA VAL A 432 -10.17 8.67 -4.31
C VAL A 432 -10.40 7.26 -4.86
N CYS A 433 -10.57 6.28 -3.98
CA CYS A 433 -10.85 4.90 -4.34
C CYS A 433 -12.19 4.73 -5.07
N ALA A 434 -13.25 5.43 -4.63
CA ALA A 434 -14.55 5.41 -5.30
C ALA A 434 -14.50 5.89 -6.77
N VAL A 435 -13.48 6.69 -7.12
CA VAL A 435 -13.30 7.21 -8.48
C VAL A 435 -12.41 6.29 -9.33
N TYR A 436 -11.30 5.82 -8.78
CA TYR A 436 -10.23 5.19 -9.57
C TYR A 436 -10.07 3.69 -9.40
N ARG A 437 -10.47 3.13 -8.26
CA ARG A 437 -10.19 1.74 -7.89
C ARG A 437 -10.66 0.77 -8.96
N ASP A 438 -11.94 0.79 -9.30
CA ASP A 438 -12.53 -0.19 -10.21
C ASP A 438 -11.87 -0.12 -11.60
N ALA A 439 -11.65 1.10 -12.13
CA ALA A 439 -11.00 1.28 -13.42
C ALA A 439 -9.58 0.71 -13.44
N VAL A 440 -8.81 0.92 -12.36
CA VAL A 440 -7.45 0.39 -12.22
C VAL A 440 -7.47 -1.13 -12.06
N VAL A 441 -8.26 -1.67 -11.13
CA VAL A 441 -8.32 -3.12 -10.86
C VAL A 441 -8.76 -3.91 -12.09
N THR A 442 -9.77 -3.45 -12.82
CA THR A 442 -10.29 -4.18 -14.00
C THR A 442 -9.41 -4.03 -15.23
N SER A 443 -8.78 -2.86 -15.40
CA SER A 443 -8.20 -2.48 -16.70
C SER A 443 -6.68 -2.46 -16.69
N ALA A 444 -6.00 -2.37 -15.54
CA ALA A 444 -4.54 -2.31 -15.50
C ALA A 444 -3.91 -3.49 -16.24
N ARG A 445 -2.92 -3.20 -17.09
CA ARG A 445 -2.10 -4.17 -17.81
C ARG A 445 -0.65 -3.91 -17.49
N CYS A 446 0.07 -4.91 -17.00
CA CYS A 446 1.47 -4.76 -16.62
C CYS A 446 2.36 -5.62 -17.52
N ALA A 447 3.62 -5.20 -17.65
CA ALA A 447 4.69 -5.90 -18.36
C ALA A 447 5.97 -5.85 -17.52
N LEU A 448 6.68 -6.98 -17.42
CA LEU A 448 7.99 -7.02 -16.78
C LEU A 448 9.05 -6.45 -17.75
N ASN A 449 9.82 -5.47 -17.30
CA ASN A 449 10.93 -4.88 -18.05
C ASN A 449 12.28 -5.49 -17.65
N SER A 450 12.38 -6.01 -16.42
CA SER A 450 13.58 -6.67 -15.92
C SER A 450 13.67 -8.12 -16.39
N ALA A 451 14.89 -8.65 -16.51
CA ALA A 451 15.11 -10.07 -16.79
C ALA A 451 14.53 -10.96 -15.66
N ALA A 452 14.16 -12.19 -16.00
CA ALA A 452 13.74 -13.18 -15.00
C ALA A 452 14.83 -13.37 -13.94
N GLY A 453 14.46 -13.40 -12.67
CA GLY A 453 15.41 -13.51 -11.55
C GLY A 453 16.04 -12.19 -11.09
N ALA A 454 15.76 -11.05 -11.73
CA ALA A 454 16.31 -9.76 -11.32
C ALA A 454 15.72 -9.26 -9.98
N THR A 455 16.53 -8.57 -9.19
CA THR A 455 16.10 -7.85 -7.98
C THR A 455 16.89 -6.53 -7.90
N PRO A 456 16.23 -5.36 -7.87
CA PRO A 456 14.78 -5.17 -7.92
C PRO A 456 14.17 -5.57 -9.27
N ILE A 457 12.89 -5.95 -9.26
CA ILE A 457 12.15 -6.15 -10.51
C ILE A 457 11.62 -4.80 -11.01
N GLN A 458 11.58 -4.62 -12.33
CA GLN A 458 10.97 -3.45 -12.94
C GLN A 458 9.73 -3.86 -13.73
N VAL A 459 8.62 -3.19 -13.46
CA VAL A 459 7.32 -3.48 -14.09
C VAL A 459 6.68 -2.18 -14.61
N THR A 460 6.29 -2.16 -15.88
CA THR A 460 5.49 -1.06 -16.44
C THR A 460 4.03 -1.45 -16.44
N CYS A 461 3.19 -0.67 -15.77
CA CYS A 461 1.74 -0.83 -15.81
C CYS A 461 1.09 0.31 -16.60
N LYS A 462 0.23 -0.06 -17.55
CA LYS A 462 -0.68 0.82 -18.28
C LYS A 462 -2.02 0.86 -17.55
N VAL A 463 -2.50 2.06 -17.24
CA VAL A 463 -3.80 2.29 -16.59
C VAL A 463 -4.64 3.28 -17.39
N PRO A 464 -5.98 3.25 -17.29
CA PRO A 464 -6.83 4.20 -18.01
C PRO A 464 -6.50 5.65 -17.63
N SER A 465 -6.23 6.50 -18.63
CA SER A 465 -6.01 7.93 -18.43
C SER A 465 -7.33 8.59 -18.04
N ALA A 466 -7.41 9.04 -16.80
CA ALA A 466 -8.59 9.72 -16.31
C ALA A 466 -8.53 11.20 -16.71
N ARG A 467 -9.33 11.60 -17.71
CA ARG A 467 -9.59 13.02 -18.00
C ARG A 467 -10.62 13.59 -17.02
N THR A 468 -10.37 13.46 -15.72
CA THR A 468 -11.15 14.20 -14.73
C THR A 468 -10.56 15.62 -14.62
N ARG A 469 -11.38 16.60 -14.24
CA ARG A 469 -10.86 17.95 -13.90
C ARG A 469 -10.05 17.96 -12.59
N SER A 470 -9.94 16.81 -11.92
CA SER A 470 -9.20 16.67 -10.67
C SER A 470 -7.70 16.57 -10.95
N ALA A 471 -6.87 17.05 -10.04
CA ALA A 471 -5.41 16.99 -10.16
C ALA A 471 -4.84 15.55 -10.06
N THR A 472 -5.68 14.56 -9.74
CA THR A 472 -5.29 13.16 -9.56
C THR A 472 -5.67 12.37 -10.81
N SER A 473 -4.73 11.62 -11.40
CA SER A 473 -4.98 10.67 -12.49
C SER A 473 -4.97 9.24 -11.95
N SER A 474 -5.42 8.28 -12.75
CA SER A 474 -5.32 6.85 -12.37
C SER A 474 -3.87 6.42 -12.13
N ALA A 475 -2.91 7.04 -12.83
CA ALA A 475 -1.49 6.81 -12.62
C ALA A 475 -1.05 7.30 -11.24
N THR A 476 -1.35 8.55 -10.88
CA THR A 476 -0.95 9.08 -9.55
C THR A 476 -1.68 8.38 -8.41
N PHE A 477 -2.91 7.91 -8.63
CA PHE A 477 -3.61 7.03 -7.69
C PHE A 477 -2.89 5.69 -7.52
N LEU A 478 -2.54 5.00 -8.61
CA LEU A 478 -1.82 3.74 -8.55
C LEU A 478 -0.45 3.91 -7.86
N GLU A 479 0.26 4.99 -8.15
CA GLU A 479 1.51 5.34 -7.47
C GLU A 479 1.33 5.50 -5.96
N ALA A 480 0.38 6.35 -5.53
CA ALA A 480 0.11 6.57 -4.10
C ALA A 480 -0.30 5.27 -3.39
N ALA A 481 -1.09 4.44 -4.05
CA ALA A 481 -1.59 3.20 -3.47
C ALA A 481 -0.49 2.13 -3.33
N THR A 482 0.35 1.98 -4.34
CA THR A 482 1.41 0.94 -4.35
C THR A 482 2.65 1.34 -3.56
N THR A 483 2.94 2.64 -3.43
CA THR A 483 4.05 3.15 -2.61
C THR A 483 3.69 3.31 -1.13
N SER A 484 2.45 2.97 -0.74
CA SER A 484 2.07 2.92 0.66
C SER A 484 2.87 1.86 1.43
N ASP A 485 3.12 2.11 2.72
CA ASP A 485 3.97 1.26 3.56
C ASP A 485 3.51 -0.21 3.54
N SER A 486 4.27 -1.06 2.87
CA SER A 486 4.17 -2.52 2.95
C SER A 486 5.32 -3.07 3.79
N SER A 487 5.04 -4.08 4.62
CA SER A 487 6.06 -4.74 5.44
C SER A 487 7.00 -5.61 4.61
N ASP A 488 6.50 -6.17 3.51
CA ASP A 488 7.17 -7.26 2.77
C ASP A 488 7.88 -6.75 1.52
N TYR A 489 7.39 -5.65 0.95
CA TYR A 489 7.88 -5.09 -0.30
C TYR A 489 8.03 -3.58 -0.22
N ARG A 490 9.12 -3.08 -0.79
CA ARG A 490 9.32 -1.67 -1.07
C ARG A 490 9.04 -1.44 -2.55
N VAL A 491 8.02 -0.64 -2.83
CA VAL A 491 7.66 -0.22 -4.19
C VAL A 491 8.07 1.24 -4.36
N THR A 492 8.84 1.54 -5.39
CA THR A 492 9.17 2.91 -5.79
C THR A 492 8.77 3.14 -7.23
N VAL A 493 8.45 4.39 -7.57
CA VAL A 493 8.22 4.78 -8.97
C VAL A 493 9.58 5.00 -9.61
N ALA A 494 9.90 4.23 -10.64
CA ALA A 494 11.12 4.43 -11.39
C ALA A 494 11.06 5.81 -12.06
N SER A 495 12.11 6.60 -11.89
CA SER A 495 12.25 7.87 -12.60
C SER A 495 12.49 7.56 -14.08
N GLY A 496 11.40 7.34 -14.83
CA GLY A 496 11.48 7.25 -16.27
C GLY A 496 12.05 8.56 -16.84
N PRO A 497 12.56 8.56 -18.07
CA PRO A 497 12.74 9.82 -18.78
C PRO A 497 11.35 10.45 -18.86
N SER A 498 11.06 11.42 -17.99
CA SER A 498 9.76 12.06 -17.91
C SER A 498 9.39 12.54 -19.30
N SER A 499 8.58 11.78 -20.02
CA SER A 499 7.80 12.28 -21.13
C SER A 499 6.67 13.10 -20.51
N THR A 500 7.02 14.12 -19.74
CA THR A 500 6.25 15.34 -19.73
C THR A 500 6.32 15.84 -21.16
N THR A 501 5.48 15.28 -22.01
CA THR A 501 4.82 16.02 -23.05
C THR A 501 4.01 17.06 -22.29
N SER A 502 4.71 18.09 -21.81
CA SER A 502 4.11 19.35 -21.45
C SER A 502 3.29 19.68 -22.67
N SER A 503 1.98 19.51 -22.54
CA SER A 503 1.01 20.19 -23.37
C SER A 503 1.13 21.66 -23.00
N ALA A 504 2.31 22.26 -23.22
CA ALA A 504 2.39 23.63 -23.66
C ALA A 504 1.48 23.60 -24.87
N ALA A 505 0.26 24.10 -24.70
CA ALA A 505 -0.69 24.27 -25.78
C ALA A 505 0.13 24.75 -26.96
N ALA A 506 0.26 23.90 -27.99
CA ALA A 506 0.90 24.29 -29.21
C ALA A 506 -0.05 25.34 -29.78
N LEU A 507 0.16 26.60 -29.36
CA LEU A 507 -0.41 27.78 -29.96
C LEU A 507 -0.25 27.55 -31.45
N SER A 508 -1.38 27.49 -32.15
CA SER A 508 -1.38 27.22 -33.57
C SER A 508 -0.44 28.24 -34.24
N PRO A 509 0.14 27.94 -35.42
CA PRO A 509 0.99 28.90 -36.12
C PRO A 509 0.34 30.29 -36.23
N ALA A 510 -0.99 30.35 -36.34
CA ALA A 510 -1.77 31.58 -36.32
C ALA A 510 -1.67 32.35 -35.00
N THR A 511 -1.73 31.68 -33.85
CA THR A 511 -1.61 32.35 -32.54
C THR A 511 -0.18 32.82 -32.26
N ARG A 512 0.84 32.10 -32.74
CA ARG A 512 2.24 32.56 -32.65
C ARG A 512 2.48 33.82 -33.49
N HIS A 513 1.89 33.90 -34.69
CA HIS A 513 1.96 35.11 -35.51
C HIS A 513 1.16 36.28 -34.92
N ALA A 514 0.02 36.02 -34.27
CA ALA A 514 -0.73 37.07 -33.58
C ALA A 514 0.05 37.68 -32.40
N ILE A 515 0.74 36.85 -31.60
CA ILE A 515 1.54 37.32 -30.47
C ILE A 515 2.79 38.08 -30.95
N ALA A 516 3.46 37.59 -32.01
CA ALA A 516 4.58 38.31 -32.62
C ALA A 516 4.15 39.65 -33.24
N GLY A 517 2.97 39.70 -33.87
CA GLY A 517 2.39 40.93 -34.41
C GLY A 517 2.05 41.96 -33.33
N LEU A 518 1.50 41.52 -32.19
CA LEU A 518 1.20 42.41 -31.07
C LEU A 518 2.46 43.01 -30.45
N ALA A 519 3.54 42.24 -30.32
CA ALA A 519 4.81 42.71 -29.77
C ALA A 519 5.45 43.82 -30.63
N VAL A 520 5.39 43.68 -31.96
CA VAL A 520 5.90 44.68 -32.91
C VAL A 520 5.03 45.94 -32.90
N ALA A 521 3.70 45.80 -32.79
CA ALA A 521 2.80 46.95 -32.68
C ALA A 521 3.02 47.75 -31.37
N THR A 522 3.27 47.07 -30.25
CA THR A 522 3.60 47.75 -28.98
C THR A 522 4.96 48.44 -29.02
N ALA A 523 5.96 47.86 -29.70
CA ALA A 523 7.26 48.51 -29.86
C ALA A 523 7.16 49.78 -30.72
N ALA A 524 6.35 49.75 -31.78
CA ALA A 524 6.13 50.92 -32.64
C ALA A 524 5.41 52.07 -31.93
N VAL A 525 4.44 51.77 -31.05
CA VAL A 525 3.74 52.78 -30.25
C VAL A 525 4.65 53.39 -29.18
N LEU A 526 5.54 52.60 -28.57
CA LEU A 526 6.52 53.10 -27.61
C LEU A 526 7.64 53.95 -28.22
N THR A 527 7.89 53.83 -29.53
CA THR A 527 8.80 54.74 -30.27
C THR A 527 8.10 55.98 -30.83
N ALA A 528 6.77 56.03 -30.83
CA ALA A 528 5.98 57.14 -31.36
C ALA A 528 5.46 58.10 -30.26
N ILE A 529 5.54 57.68 -29.00
CA ILE A 529 5.38 58.52 -27.80
C ILE A 529 6.77 58.96 -27.37
#